data_AF-A0A0A9DLP4-F1
#
_entry.id   AF-A0A0A9DLP4-F1
#
_cell.length_a   1.000
_cell.length_b   1.000
_cell.length_c   1.000
_cell.angle_alpha   90.00
_cell.angle_beta   90.00
_cell.angle_gamma   90.00
#
_symmetry.space_group_name_H-M   'P 1'
#
loop_
_entity.id
_entity.type
_entity.pdbx_description
1 polymer ?
#
loop_
_entity_poly.entity_id
_entity_poly.type
_entity_poly.pdbx_seq_one_letter_code
_entity_poly.pdbx_strand_id
1 'polypeptide(L)' 'MAELIKAKHIAQAAAIKFEMRGGQWNRAYVQMDGEPWKQPLVQDQSTILEINRVPYHSLMINGEQ' A
#
# COMPACT_ATOMS: atom_id res chain seq x y z
N MET A 1 -6.45 13.33 17.61
CA MET A 1 -7.37 12.98 16.51
C MET A 1 -6.71 13.51 15.25
N ALA A 2 -6.19 12.65 14.38
CA ALA A 2 -5.52 13.10 13.15
C ALA A 2 -6.61 13.52 12.15
N GLU A 3 -6.50 14.71 11.57
CA GLU A 3 -7.34 15.12 10.44
C GLU A 3 -7.07 14.19 9.27
N LEU A 4 -8.01 13.29 8.97
CA LEU A 4 -8.01 12.59 7.69
C LEU A 4 -8.38 13.61 6.62
N ILE A 5 -7.41 13.96 5.77
CA ILE A 5 -7.69 14.57 4.47
C ILE A 5 -8.80 13.77 3.80
N LYS A 6 -9.81 14.46 3.24
CA LYS A 6 -10.88 13.84 2.44
C LYS A 6 -10.24 12.85 1.47
N ALA A 7 -10.58 11.57 1.60
CA ALA A 7 -10.06 10.53 0.74
C ALA A 7 -10.18 10.98 -0.73
N LYS A 8 -9.04 11.09 -1.42
CA LYS A 8 -9.04 11.40 -2.84
C LYS A 8 -9.40 10.12 -3.57
N HIS A 9 -10.63 10.04 -4.09
CA HIS A 9 -10.98 9.01 -5.06
C HIS A 9 -10.21 9.28 -6.34
N ILE A 10 -9.28 8.37 -6.63
CA ILE A 10 -8.59 8.34 -7.92
C ILE A 10 -9.53 7.60 -8.88
N ALA A 11 -9.73 8.13 -10.08
CA ALA A 11 -10.42 7.42 -11.15
C ALA A 11 -9.66 6.13 -11.51
N GLN A 12 -10.30 5.22 -12.25
CA GLN A 12 -9.64 3.98 -12.66
C GLN A 12 -8.36 4.29 -13.46
N ALA A 13 -7.21 3.84 -12.96
CA ALA A 13 -5.91 3.99 -13.60
C ALA A 13 -5.39 2.62 -14.08
N ALA A 14 -4.58 2.61 -15.15
CA ALA A 14 -3.95 1.38 -15.63
C ALA A 14 -2.89 0.84 -14.65
N ALA A 15 -2.25 1.74 -13.90
CA ALA A 15 -1.20 1.49 -12.94
C ALA A 15 -1.16 2.64 -11.93
N ILE A 16 -0.87 2.36 -10.66
CA ILE A 16 -0.66 3.38 -9.63
C ILE A 16 0.66 3.11 -8.92
N LYS A 17 1.48 4.14 -8.76
CA LYS A 17 2.76 4.07 -8.05
C LYS A 17 2.79 5.08 -6.92
N PHE A 18 3.05 4.61 -5.71
CA PHE A 18 3.30 5.43 -4.53
C PHE A 18 4.76 5.32 -4.13
N GLU A 19 5.45 6.46 -4.03
CA GLU A 19 6.81 6.54 -3.50
C GLU A 19 6.77 7.19 -2.12
N MET A 20 7.13 6.42 -1.10
CA MET A 20 7.34 6.90 0.26
C MET A 20 8.83 7.15 0.43
N ARG A 21 9.27 8.41 0.27
CA ARG A 21 10.69 8.78 0.32
C ARG A 21 11.28 8.56 1.71
N GLY A 22 12.35 7.77 1.80
CA GLY A 22 13.03 7.44 3.06
C GLY A 22 13.36 8.69 3.88
N GLY A 23 13.15 8.60 5.20
CA GLY A 23 13.42 9.68 6.14
C GLY A 23 12.43 10.86 6.13
N GLN A 24 11.43 10.88 5.24
CA GLN A 24 10.39 11.91 5.18
C GLN A 24 9.04 11.47 5.76
N TRP A 25 8.92 10.19 6.13
CA TRP A 25 7.71 9.62 6.73
C TRP A 25 8.05 8.93 8.05
N ASN A 26 7.30 9.26 9.11
CA ASN A 26 7.52 8.68 10.44
C ASN A 26 6.58 7.50 10.73
N ARG A 27 5.40 7.51 10.11
CA ARG A 27 4.32 6.52 10.30
C ARG A 27 3.54 6.39 8.99
N ALA A 28 3.87 5.41 8.17
CA ALA A 28 3.12 5.08 6.97
C ALA A 28 2.42 3.73 7.18
N TYR A 29 1.14 3.68 6.84
CA TYR A 29 0.29 2.50 6.97
C TYR A 29 -0.38 2.27 5.62
N VAL A 30 -0.49 1.01 5.23
CA VAL A 30 -1.18 0.63 4.01
C VAL A 30 -2.11 -0.55 4.33
N GLN A 31 -3.27 -0.54 3.70
CA GLN A 31 -4.30 -1.55 3.85
C GLN A 31 -4.79 -1.93 2.45
N MET A 32 -4.91 -3.22 2.17
CA MET A 32 -5.46 -3.74 0.92
C MET A 32 -6.67 -4.60 1.26
N ASP A 33 -7.81 -4.34 0.62
CA ASP A 33 -9.07 -5.08 0.81
C ASP A 33 -9.54 -5.23 2.27
N GLY A 34 -9.21 -4.25 3.11
CA GLY A 34 -9.53 -4.26 4.54
C GLY A 34 -8.50 -4.98 5.42
N GLU A 35 -7.50 -5.64 4.84
CA GLU A 35 -6.41 -6.29 5.57
C GLU A 35 -5.21 -5.35 5.71
N PRO A 36 -4.64 -5.20 6.93
CA PRO A 36 -3.44 -4.42 7.14
C PRO A 36 -2.26 -5.06 6.41
N TRP A 37 -1.52 -4.26 5.63
CA TRP A 37 -0.31 -4.75 4.98
C TRP A 37 0.75 -5.08 6.04
N LYS A 38 1.18 -6.34 6.05
CA LYS A 38 2.12 -6.88 7.04
C LYS A 38 3.60 -6.65 6.72
N GLN A 39 3.93 -6.08 5.56
CA GLN A 39 5.34 -5.83 5.23
C GLN A 39 5.80 -4.52 5.87
N PRO A 40 6.87 -4.55 6.68
CA PRO A 40 7.37 -3.35 7.33
C PRO A 40 7.96 -2.41 6.28
N LEU A 41 7.59 -1.14 6.38
CA LEU A 41 8.24 -0.08 5.61
C LEU A 41 9.56 0.26 6.31
N VAL A 42 10.66 0.34 5.56
CA VAL A 42 11.99 0.63 6.10
C VAL A 42 12.22 2.14 6.13
N GLN A 43 12.33 2.75 7.32
CA GLN A 43 12.40 4.21 7.48
C GLN A 43 13.52 4.88 6.68
N ASP A 44 14.70 4.25 6.61
CA ASP A 44 15.88 4.83 5.95
C ASP A 44 15.90 4.64 4.43
N GLN A 45 14.94 3.88 3.88
CA GLN A 45 14.87 3.58 2.46
C GLN A 45 13.58 4.10 1.85
N SER A 46 13.66 4.53 0.59
CA SER A 46 12.45 4.83 -0.18
C SER A 46 11.70 3.53 -0.44
N THR A 47 10.45 3.47 0.00
CA THR A 47 9.57 2.34 -0.30
C THR A 47 8.66 2.69 -1.47
N ILE A 48 8.64 1.81 -2.47
CA ILE A 48 7.80 1.96 -3.65
C ILE A 48 6.68 0.92 -3.59
N LEU A 49 5.44 1.37 -3.66
CA LEU A 49 4.26 0.52 -3.83
C LEU A 49 3.73 0.69 -5.26
N GLU A 50 3.66 -0.41 -6.00
CA GLU A 50 3.09 -0.44 -7.35
C GLU A 50 1.83 -1.30 -7.37
N ILE A 51 0.70 -0.68 -7.72
CA ILE A 51 -0.59 -1.33 -7.91
C ILE A 51 -0.80 -1.44 -9.41
N ASN A 52 -0.57 -2.64 -9.93
CA ASN A 52 -0.67 -2.94 -11.35
C ASN A 52 -1.62 -4.11 -11.57
N ARG A 53 -2.26 -4.14 -12.74
CA ARG A 53 -2.99 -5.34 -13.17
C ARG A 53 -1.99 -6.44 -13.51
N VAL A 54 -2.01 -7.50 -12.73
CA VAL A 54 -1.28 -8.74 -13.03
C VAL A 54 -2.14 -9.67 -13.90
N PRO A 55 -1.53 -10.47 -14.81
CA PRO A 55 -2.28 -11.38 -15.68
C PRO A 55 -2.98 -12.51 -14.91
N TYR A 56 -2.46 -12.88 -13.74
CA TYR A 56 -3.00 -13.92 -12.87
C TYR A 56 -3.28 -13.33 -11.49
N HIS A 57 -4.42 -13.67 -10.90
CA HIS A 57 -4.72 -13.29 -9.52
C HIS A 57 -3.77 -14.02 -8.56
N SER A 58 -3.42 -13.39 -7.45
CA SER A 58 -2.66 -14.05 -6.38
C SER A 58 -3.45 -15.23 -5.83
N LEU A 59 -2.78 -16.35 -5.57
CA LEU A 59 -3.39 -17.49 -4.88
C LEU A 59 -3.65 -17.09 -3.42
N MET A 60 -4.91 -17.01 -3.02
CA MET A 60 -5.28 -16.78 -1.63
C MET A 60 -4.97 -18.06 -0.85
N ILE A 61 -3.87 -18.06 -0.08
CA ILE A 61 -3.54 -19.18 0.80
C ILE A 61 -4.39 -19.01 2.06
N ASN A 62 -5.45 -19.81 2.19
CA ASN A 62 -6.20 -19.88 3.44
C ASN A 62 -5.27 -20.48 4.51
N GLY A 63 -5.08 -19.73 5.61
CA GLY A 63 -4.18 -20.11 6.70
C GLY A 63 -4.70 -21.22 7.61
N GLU A 64 -5.29 -22.27 7.04
CA GLU A 64 -5.60 -23.49 7.78
C GLU A 64 -4.32 -24.32 7.93
N GLN A 65 -3.67 -24.20 9.09
CA GLN A 65 -2.73 -25.17 9.65
C GLN A 65 -3.38 -25.88 10.83
#